data_AF-A0AAE9GY33-F1
#
_entry.id   AF-A0AAE9GY33-F1
#
_cell.length_a   1.000
_cell.length_b   1.000
_cell.length_c   1.000
_cell.angle_alpha   90.00
_cell.angle_beta   90.00
_cell.angle_gamma   90.00
#
_symmetry.space_group_name_H-M   'P 1'
#
loop_
_entity.id
_entity.type
_entity.pdbx_description
1 polymer ?
#
loop_
_entity_poly.entity_id
_entity_poly.type
_entity_poly.pdbx_seq_one_letter_code
_entity_poly.pdbx_strand_id
1 'polypeptide(L)'
;MSRPTELTEALIKMAAHYADSGFSENSEALPTISGLALYLGKSKSSLAAYADQSEEMADILDRIKCRQEVMLINGGLQGDFNAGIAKLMLANHGYNEKQAIDHTSNGHSINYSNMPTVIEFVAPDFEEYTAWRDQKQESPA
;
A
#
# COMPACT_ATOMS: atom_id res chain seq x y z
N MET A 1 -24.64 7.98 -15.82
CA MET A 1 -24.39 9.23 -16.57
C MET A 1 -23.24 8.98 -17.53
N SER A 2 -23.58 8.72 -18.79
CA SER A 2 -22.62 8.38 -19.84
C SER A 2 -22.08 9.66 -20.46
N ARG A 3 -20.84 10.03 -20.13
CA ARG A 3 -20.07 10.94 -20.97
C ARG A 3 -19.54 10.08 -22.12
N PRO A 4 -19.82 10.40 -23.40
CA PRO A 4 -19.28 9.64 -24.52
C PRO A 4 -17.76 9.59 -24.37
N THR A 5 -17.24 8.42 -24.05
CA THR A 5 -15.83 8.23 -23.81
C THR A 5 -15.18 8.22 -25.19
N GLU A 6 -14.34 9.21 -25.47
CA GLU A 6 -13.58 9.38 -26.73
C GLU A 6 -12.52 8.28 -26.89
N LEU A 7 -12.93 7.02 -26.82
CA LEU A 7 -12.07 5.89 -27.10
C LEU A 7 -11.89 5.84 -28.61
N THR A 8 -10.78 6.41 -29.06
CA THR A 8 -10.38 6.44 -30.47
C THR A 8 -9.24 5.45 -30.67
N GLU A 9 -9.12 4.90 -31.88
CA GLU A 9 -7.99 4.03 -32.23
C GLU A 9 -6.63 4.72 -32.00
N ALA A 10 -6.57 6.05 -32.18
CA ALA A 10 -5.38 6.83 -31.89
C ALA A 10 -4.99 6.76 -30.41
N LEU A 11 -5.97 6.83 -29.50
CA LEU A 11 -5.75 6.71 -28.06
C LEU A 11 -5.24 5.31 -27.70
N ILE A 12 -5.81 4.26 -28.30
CA ILE A 12 -5.36 2.87 -28.10
C ILE A 12 -3.91 2.70 -28.58
N LYS A 13 -3.57 3.22 -29.76
CA LYS A 13 -2.20 3.19 -30.30
C LYS A 13 -1.22 3.94 -29.40
N MET A 14 -1.60 5.11 -28.88
CA MET A 14 -0.79 5.85 -27.91
C MET A 14 -0.61 5.08 -26.60
N ALA A 15 -1.66 4.41 -26.11
CA ALA A 15 -1.57 3.60 -24.91
C ALA A 15 -0.64 2.39 -25.10
N ALA A 16 -0.73 1.73 -26.26
CA ALA A 16 0.17 0.65 -26.64
C ALA A 16 1.62 1.14 -26.70
N HIS A 17 1.87 2.28 -27.34
CA HIS A 17 3.19 2.90 -27.41
C HIS A 17 3.77 3.17 -26.01
N TYR A 18 2.97 3.75 -25.10
CA TYR A 18 3.41 3.98 -23.72
C TYR A 18 3.77 2.68 -23.00
N ALA A 19 2.97 1.63 -23.16
CA ALA A 19 3.24 0.32 -22.55
C ALA A 19 4.51 -0.37 -23.09
N ASP A 20 4.93 -0.04 -24.32
CA ASP A 20 6.08 -0.64 -24.98
C ASP A 20 7.40 0.08 -24.70
N SER A 21 7.45 1.40 -24.94
CA SER A 21 8.66 2.21 -24.78
C SER A 21 8.41 3.60 -24.21
N GLY A 22 7.19 4.14 -24.37
CA GLY A 22 6.93 5.55 -24.05
C GLY A 22 7.13 5.91 -22.57
N PHE A 23 6.99 4.97 -21.63
CA PHE A 23 7.34 5.23 -20.23
C PHE A 23 8.83 5.58 -20.04
N SER A 24 9.73 4.90 -20.77
CA SER A 24 11.17 5.16 -20.70
C SER A 24 11.53 6.51 -21.34
N GLU A 25 10.81 6.90 -22.39
CA GLU A 25 10.99 8.22 -23.04
C GLU A 25 10.59 9.36 -22.11
N ASN A 26 9.58 9.14 -21.27
CA ASN A 26 9.17 10.05 -20.20
C ASN A 26 10.12 10.04 -18.99
N SER A 27 11.25 9.33 -19.07
CA SER A 27 12.18 9.13 -17.94
C SER A 27 11.52 8.48 -16.71
N GLU A 28 10.45 7.70 -16.91
CA GLU A 28 9.84 6.90 -15.86
C GLU A 28 10.61 5.58 -15.70
N ALA A 29 10.95 5.21 -14.47
CA ALA A 29 11.67 3.97 -14.20
C ALA A 29 10.82 2.71 -14.46
N LEU A 30 9.50 2.84 -14.35
CA LEU A 30 8.54 1.75 -14.48
C LEU A 30 7.28 2.25 -15.19
N PRO A 31 6.67 1.43 -16.06
CA PRO A 31 5.34 1.74 -16.58
C PRO A 31 4.33 1.67 -15.43
N THR A 32 3.42 2.63 -15.36
CA THR A 32 2.34 2.66 -14.37
C THR A 32 1.02 3.10 -15.01
N ILE A 33 -0.11 2.67 -14.44
CA ILE A 33 -1.43 3.15 -14.90
C ILE A 33 -1.55 4.67 -14.70
N SER A 34 -0.93 5.21 -13.63
CA SER A 34 -0.88 6.65 -13.39
C SER A 34 -0.07 7.39 -14.47
N GLY A 35 1.08 6.85 -14.87
CA GLY A 35 1.91 7.43 -15.93
C GLY A 35 1.21 7.37 -17.29
N LEU A 36 0.54 6.26 -17.61
CA LEU A 36 -0.31 6.18 -18.80
C LEU A 36 -1.41 7.25 -18.77
N ALA A 37 -2.06 7.45 -17.62
CA ALA A 37 -3.11 8.44 -17.48
C ALA A 37 -2.58 9.86 -17.76
N LEU A 38 -1.40 10.20 -17.22
CA LEU A 38 -0.72 11.47 -17.48
C LEU A 38 -0.33 11.61 -18.94
N TYR A 39 0.26 10.57 -19.54
CA TYR A 39 0.67 10.54 -20.94
C TYR A 39 -0.49 10.79 -21.90
N LEU A 40 -1.67 10.21 -21.62
CA LEU A 40 -2.88 10.40 -22.43
C LEU A 40 -3.68 11.67 -22.07
N GLY A 41 -3.30 12.38 -21.01
CA GLY A 41 -4.07 13.52 -20.47
C GLY A 41 -5.47 13.11 -20.00
N LYS A 42 -5.63 11.89 -19.47
CA LYS A 42 -6.90 11.34 -18.98
C LYS A 42 -6.79 11.00 -17.49
N SER A 43 -7.94 10.72 -16.87
CA SER A 43 -7.99 10.25 -15.48
C SER A 43 -7.90 8.72 -15.39
N LYS A 44 -7.43 8.19 -14.26
CA LYS A 44 -7.41 6.73 -14.03
C LYS A 44 -8.78 6.08 -14.12
N SER A 45 -9.84 6.78 -13.67
CA SER A 45 -11.21 6.29 -13.78
C SER A 45 -11.68 6.23 -15.24
N SER A 46 -11.22 7.15 -16.09
CA SER A 46 -11.46 7.06 -17.54
C SER A 46 -10.79 5.84 -18.16
N LEU A 47 -9.55 5.52 -17.75
CA LEU A 47 -8.85 4.31 -18.24
C LEU A 47 -9.59 3.03 -17.85
N ALA A 48 -10.09 2.93 -16.62
CA ALA A 48 -10.91 1.80 -16.19
C ALA A 48 -12.19 1.67 -17.04
N ALA A 49 -12.89 2.79 -17.25
CA ALA A 49 -14.08 2.79 -18.11
C ALA A 49 -13.76 2.40 -19.56
N TYR A 50 -12.59 2.76 -20.08
CA TYR A 50 -12.16 2.34 -21.42
C TYR A 50 -11.85 0.84 -21.50
N ALA A 51 -11.26 0.26 -20.46
CA ALA A 51 -11.02 -1.18 -20.38
C ALA A 51 -12.33 -1.98 -20.35
N ASP A 52 -13.37 -1.44 -19.70
CA ASP A 52 -14.71 -2.05 -19.72
C ASP A 52 -15.37 -2.01 -21.11
N GLN A 53 -14.95 -1.07 -21.98
CA GLN A 53 -15.52 -0.85 -23.31
C GLN A 53 -14.71 -1.50 -24.44
N SER A 54 -13.44 -1.86 -24.20
CA SER A 54 -12.54 -2.37 -25.23
C SER A 54 -11.55 -3.37 -24.64
N GLU A 55 -11.59 -4.59 -25.19
CA GLU A 55 -10.66 -5.67 -24.85
C GLU A 55 -9.21 -5.27 -25.14
N GLU A 56 -8.94 -4.58 -26.25
CA GLU A 56 -7.60 -4.06 -26.55
C GLU A 56 -7.06 -3.11 -25.48
N MET A 57 -7.90 -2.22 -24.95
CA MET A 57 -7.49 -1.34 -23.86
C MET A 57 -7.25 -2.13 -22.56
N ALA A 58 -8.12 -3.10 -22.25
CA ALA A 58 -7.94 -3.97 -21.10
C ALA A 58 -6.61 -4.74 -21.18
N ASP A 59 -6.30 -5.32 -22.33
CA ASP A 59 -5.04 -6.03 -22.60
C ASP A 59 -3.82 -5.11 -22.46
N ILE A 60 -3.91 -3.86 -22.93
CA ILE A 60 -2.82 -2.88 -22.75
C ILE A 60 -2.59 -2.57 -21.27
N LEU A 61 -3.65 -2.37 -20.48
CA LEU A 61 -3.52 -2.12 -19.05
C LEU A 61 -2.93 -3.33 -18.32
N ASP A 62 -3.29 -4.55 -18.72
CA ASP A 62 -2.73 -5.78 -18.16
C ASP A 62 -1.25 -5.94 -18.55
N ARG A 63 -0.92 -5.66 -19.81
CA ARG A 63 0.46 -5.65 -20.30
C ARG A 63 1.35 -4.68 -19.52
N ILE A 64 0.84 -3.49 -19.15
CA ILE A 64 1.54 -2.55 -18.28
C ILE A 64 1.84 -3.17 -16.91
N LYS A 65 0.87 -3.85 -16.30
CA LYS A 65 1.05 -4.51 -14.99
C LYS A 65 2.07 -5.64 -15.09
N CYS A 66 1.95 -6.52 -16.07
CA CYS A 66 2.89 -7.61 -16.33
C CYS A 66 4.32 -7.09 -16.51
N ARG A 67 4.50 -6.02 -17.30
CA ARG A 67 5.81 -5.41 -17.52
C ARG A 67 6.38 -4.80 -16.25
N GLN A 68 5.55 -4.07 -15.51
CA GLN A 68 5.93 -3.49 -14.22
C GLN A 68 6.39 -4.59 -13.24
N GLU A 69 5.67 -5.70 -13.16
CA GLU A 69 6.00 -6.83 -12.30
C GLU A 69 7.39 -7.42 -12.64
N VAL A 70 7.62 -7.74 -13.92
CA VAL A 70 8.91 -8.28 -14.39
C VAL A 70 10.06 -7.31 -14.11
N MET A 71 9.86 -6.03 -14.38
CA MET A 71 10.88 -5.01 -14.11
C MET A 71 11.16 -4.89 -12.61
N LEU A 72 10.14 -4.89 -11.76
CA LEU A 72 10.30 -4.81 -10.30
C LEU A 72 11.09 -5.98 -9.74
N ILE A 73 10.82 -7.20 -10.21
CA ILE A 73 11.57 -8.40 -9.82
C ILE A 73 13.03 -8.26 -10.25
N ASN A 74 13.27 -7.98 -11.53
CA ASN A 74 14.63 -7.90 -12.07
C ASN A 74 15.44 -6.78 -11.43
N GLY A 75 14.89 -5.56 -11.37
CA GLY A 75 15.56 -4.42 -10.77
C GLY A 75 15.75 -4.55 -9.26
N GLY A 76 14.83 -5.25 -8.57
CA GLY A 76 15.01 -5.60 -7.16
C GLY A 76 16.15 -6.60 -6.94
N LEU A 77 16.29 -7.60 -7.82
CA LEU A 77 17.37 -8.60 -7.77
C LEU A 77 18.73 -8.02 -8.19
N GLN A 78 18.75 -7.09 -9.14
CA GLN A 78 19.96 -6.42 -9.63
C GLN A 78 20.44 -5.30 -8.69
N GLY A 79 19.57 -4.84 -7.79
CA GLY A 79 19.86 -3.73 -6.87
C GLY A 79 19.62 -2.35 -7.48
N ASP A 80 19.08 -2.28 -8.69
CA ASP A 80 18.71 -1.03 -9.38
C ASP A 80 17.51 -0.33 -8.73
N PHE A 81 16.64 -1.12 -8.07
CA PHE A 81 15.49 -0.60 -7.34
C PHE A 81 15.66 -0.71 -5.83
N ASN A 82 15.11 0.29 -5.14
CA ASN A 82 15.00 0.22 -3.69
C ASN A 82 14.12 -0.98 -3.30
N ALA A 83 14.68 -1.94 -2.55
CA ALA A 83 14.01 -3.18 -2.19
C ALA A 83 12.69 -2.98 -1.42
N GLY A 84 12.60 -1.95 -0.57
CA GLY A 84 11.38 -1.63 0.17
C GLY A 84 10.25 -1.15 -0.74
N ILE A 85 10.56 -0.25 -1.67
CA ILE A 85 9.61 0.25 -2.67
C ILE A 85 9.20 -0.89 -3.61
N ALA A 86 10.16 -1.68 -4.10
CA ALA A 86 9.88 -2.79 -5.00
C ALA A 86 8.95 -3.82 -4.35
N LYS A 87 9.20 -4.19 -3.09
CA LYS A 87 8.34 -5.09 -2.31
C LYS A 87 6.93 -4.53 -2.13
N LEU A 88 6.79 -3.25 -1.79
CA LEU A 88 5.48 -2.60 -1.67
C LEU A 88 4.71 -2.64 -2.99
N MET A 89 5.37 -2.40 -4.11
CA MET A 89 4.73 -2.46 -5.42
C MET A 89 4.39 -3.90 -5.84
N LEU A 90 5.26 -4.88 -5.57
CA LEU A 90 4.99 -6.30 -5.80
C LEU A 90 3.79 -6.81 -4.98
N ALA A 91 3.53 -6.23 -3.80
CA ALA A 91 2.31 -6.55 -3.05
C ALA A 91 1.02 -6.23 -3.83
N ASN A 92 1.02 -5.17 -4.66
CA ASN A 92 -0.11 -4.86 -5.54
C ASN A 92 -0.29 -5.88 -6.68
N HIS A 93 0.74 -6.68 -6.97
CA HIS A 93 0.72 -7.79 -7.93
C HIS A 93 0.44 -9.15 -7.26
N GLY A 94 0.04 -9.15 -5.98
CA GLY A 94 -0.37 -10.36 -5.26
C GLY A 94 0.76 -11.09 -4.53
N TYR A 95 1.99 -10.58 -4.57
CA TYR A 95 3.08 -11.12 -3.76
C TYR A 95 2.86 -10.78 -2.29
N ASN A 96 2.92 -11.79 -1.44
CA ASN A 96 2.77 -11.60 -0.01
C ASN A 96 3.98 -12.21 0.70
N GLU A 97 4.56 -11.43 1.60
CA GLU A 97 5.54 -11.98 2.55
C GLU A 97 4.78 -12.66 3.69
N LYS A 98 5.06 -13.94 3.91
CA LYS A 98 4.56 -14.66 5.08
C LYS A 98 5.62 -14.60 6.17
N GLN A 99 5.24 -14.08 7.33
CA GLN A 99 6.07 -14.12 8.52
C GLN A 99 5.49 -15.14 9.50
N ALA A 100 6.29 -16.12 9.89
CA ALA A 100 5.98 -17.00 11.01
C ALA A 100 6.52 -16.35 12.27
N ILE A 101 5.65 -15.69 13.03
CA ILE A 101 6.01 -15.05 14.30
C ILE A 101 5.71 -16.04 15.42
N ASP A 102 6.75 -16.48 16.13
CA ASP A 102 6.59 -17.23 17.35
C ASP A 102 6.35 -16.26 18.52
N HIS A 103 5.13 -16.30 19.07
CA HIS A 103 4.80 -15.53 20.27
C HIS A 103 5.09 -16.37 21.52
N THR A 104 6.38 -16.55 21.82
CA THR A 104 6.85 -17.15 23.08
C THR A 104 7.51 -16.09 23.96
N SER A 105 7.41 -16.27 25.29
CA SER A 105 8.20 -15.50 26.26
C SER A 105 9.26 -16.44 26.82
N ASN A 106 10.54 -16.14 26.58
CA ASN A 106 11.67 -17.00 26.96
C ASN A 106 11.48 -18.48 26.52
N GLY A 107 10.96 -18.73 25.33
CA GLY A 107 10.72 -20.07 24.79
C GLY A 107 9.51 -20.82 25.37
N HIS A 108 8.70 -20.16 26.20
CA HIS A 108 7.49 -20.74 26.78
C HIS A 108 6.23 -20.16 26.11
N SER A 109 5.23 -21.02 25.89
CA SER A 109 3.93 -20.65 25.32
C SER A 109 3.24 -19.62 26.21
N ILE A 110 2.83 -18.51 25.60
CA ILE A 110 2.09 -17.45 26.29
C ILE A 110 0.60 -17.85 26.34
N ASN A 111 0.24 -18.71 27.30
CA ASN A 111 -1.16 -19.06 27.57
C ASN A 111 -1.72 -18.18 28.69
N TYR A 112 -2.35 -17.06 28.31
CA TYR A 112 -3.02 -16.17 29.27
C TYR A 112 -4.34 -16.73 29.83
N SER A 113 -4.88 -17.81 29.26
CA SER A 113 -6.16 -18.41 29.68
C SER A 113 -6.12 -19.07 31.06
N ASN A 114 -4.93 -19.43 31.55
CA ASN A 114 -4.75 -20.16 32.81
C ASN A 114 -3.92 -19.40 33.85
N MET A 115 -3.51 -18.16 33.57
CA MET A 115 -2.82 -17.32 34.55
C MET A 115 -3.82 -16.38 35.22
N PRO A 116 -3.99 -16.45 36.55
CA PRO A 116 -4.84 -15.49 37.24
C PRO A 116 -4.23 -14.10 37.06
N THR A 117 -5.05 -13.14 36.61
CA THR A 117 -4.64 -11.74 36.58
C THR A 117 -4.54 -11.25 38.03
N VAL A 118 -3.33 -10.97 38.50
CA VAL A 118 -3.10 -10.39 39.83
C VAL A 118 -3.17 -8.86 39.70
N ILE A 119 -4.19 -8.27 40.30
CA ILE A 119 -4.30 -6.82 40.47
C ILE A 119 -3.88 -6.52 41.91
N GLU A 120 -2.73 -5.88 42.07
CA GLU A 120 -2.26 -5.42 43.38
C GLU A 120 -2.72 -3.98 43.60
N PHE A 121 -3.52 -3.77 44.64
CA PHE A 121 -3.86 -2.43 45.09
C PHE A 121 -2.72 -1.90 45.96
N VAL A 122 -1.88 -1.06 45.36
CA VAL A 122 -0.86 -0.32 46.10
C VAL A 122 -1.51 0.95 46.64
N ALA A 123 -1.53 1.10 47.97
CA ALA A 123 -1.94 2.36 48.57
C ALA A 123 -0.93 3.45 48.15
N PRO A 124 -1.38 4.65 47.75
CA PRO A 124 -0.47 5.77 47.55
C PRO A 124 0.35 5.97 48.83
N ASP A 125 1.58 6.42 48.69
CA ASP A 125 2.37 6.76 49.87
C ASP A 125 1.63 7.85 50.68
N PHE A 126 1.92 7.93 51.98
CA PHE A 126 1.18 8.83 52.86
C PHE A 126 1.32 10.30 52.47
N GLU A 127 2.43 10.67 51.83
CA GLU A 127 2.72 12.04 51.38
C GLU A 127 1.94 12.38 50.09
N GLU A 128 1.89 11.47 49.11
CA GLU A 128 1.07 11.55 47.91
C GLU A 128 -0.43 11.54 48.24
N TYR A 129 -0.85 10.72 49.20
CA TYR A 129 -2.25 10.68 49.64
C TYR A 129 -2.69 12.02 50.24
N THR A 130 -1.84 12.61 51.09
CA THR A 130 -2.12 13.90 51.73
C THR A 130 -2.08 15.04 50.71
N ALA A 131 -1.10 15.05 49.80
CA ALA A 131 -1.03 16.01 48.71
C ALA A 131 -2.25 15.94 47.77
N TRP A 132 -2.69 14.74 47.38
CA TRP A 132 -3.88 14.53 46.56
C TRP A 132 -5.16 14.99 47.28
N ARG A 133 -5.30 14.67 48.57
CA ARG A 133 -6.45 15.03 49.38
C ARG A 133 -6.56 16.55 49.53
N ASP A 134 -5.45 17.21 49.82
CA ASP A 134 -5.42 18.65 50.08
C ASP A 134 -5.66 19.42 48.76
N GLN A 135 -5.12 18.95 47.63
CA GLN A 135 -5.39 19.51 46.29
C GLN A 135 -6.86 19.37 45.85
N LYS A 136 -7.57 18.31 46.27
CA LYS A 136 -9.02 18.15 46.00
C LYS A 136 -9.91 18.97 46.94
N GLN A 137 -9.45 19.34 48.12
CA GLN A 137 -10.18 20.24 49.02
C GLN A 137 -10.09 21.71 48.60
N GLU A 138 -9.10 22.06 47.77
CA GLU A 138 -8.89 23.43 47.27
C GLU A 138 -9.53 23.72 45.90
N SER A 139 -10.24 22.79 45.26
CA SER A 139 -11.07 23.13 44.09
C SER A 139 -12.40 23.75 44.55
N PRO A 140 -12.62 25.07 44.36
CA PRO A 140 -13.92 25.68 44.64
C PRO A 140 -14.98 25.17 43.64
N ALA A 141 -16.23 25.11 44.09
CA ALA A 141 -17.40 24.96 43.23
C ALA A 141 -17.59 26.15 42.29
#